data_AF-A0A655C9A3-F1
#
_entry.id   AF-A0A655C9A3-F1
#
_cell.length_a   1.000
_cell.length_b   1.000
_cell.length_c   1.000
_cell.angle_alpha   90.00
_cell.angle_beta   90.00
_cell.angle_gamma   90.00
#
_symmetry.space_group_name_H-M   'P 1'
#
loop_
_entity.id
_entity.type
_entity.pdbx_description
1 polymer ?
#
loop_
_entity_poly.entity_id
_entity_poly.type
_entity_poly.pdbx_seq_one_letter_code
_entity_poly.pdbx_strand_id
1 'polypeptide(L)'
;MDKLALDTALLEKLQWVAECLKEAEGWAWCAGRMEPVSRYGEDTEVYRIQDEPDAVYTEQEQQRLDELQELYDENQTASDETDTMESEIEAIECAAQLRAWTLEMRAQSGVVVSWRHGEICVQRGVSLREQSETEDEPAQVPVYERQPEPVDEISVPLLTRMCAERTLSVQAALMQQPEKSLALLAWTLCLNVFSSGAYNRPAQISLNCKHYSLTKDAPSGESGVAFVTLSQEGKRLETLLPEGWTQDFTTFFTLSAKDLTALLSFCTACSLDGMQMRGAGGTTRSPLDKLEIALAFHLRDWWQPTKADFFTGLKKPQIIAALNEAGLTGAARDAEKMKKGDAAELAEDKMRDNRWVPVWMRAPDAENDVSDTENGSADADSHHTLPDAA
;
A
#
# COMPACT_ATOMS: atom_id res chain seq x y z
N MET A 1 7.94 -23.51 -8.54
CA MET A 1 6.62 -23.07 -9.05
C MET A 1 6.90 -21.96 -10.03
N ASP A 2 6.51 -22.12 -11.29
CA ASP A 2 6.66 -21.07 -12.30
C ASP A 2 5.64 -19.96 -12.02
N LYS A 3 6.12 -18.74 -11.74
CA LYS A 3 5.26 -17.61 -11.38
C LYS A 3 4.25 -17.29 -12.49
N LEU A 4 4.67 -17.44 -13.74
CA LEU A 4 3.79 -17.22 -14.89
C LEU A 4 2.63 -18.22 -14.89
N ALA A 5 2.92 -19.50 -14.62
CA ALA A 5 1.90 -20.54 -14.56
C ALA A 5 0.91 -20.32 -13.40
N LEU A 6 1.39 -19.79 -12.26
CA LEU A 6 0.52 -19.45 -11.14
C LEU A 6 -0.37 -18.24 -11.44
N ASP A 7 0.19 -17.18 -12.03
CA ASP A 7 -0.56 -15.98 -12.42
C ASP A 7 -1.60 -16.31 -13.50
N THR A 8 -1.26 -17.16 -14.47
CA THR A 8 -2.21 -17.68 -15.47
C THR A 8 -3.32 -18.51 -14.82
N ALA A 9 -2.98 -19.45 -13.95
CA ALA A 9 -3.99 -20.27 -13.27
C ALA A 9 -4.91 -19.45 -12.35
N LEU A 10 -4.38 -18.42 -11.71
CA LEU A 10 -5.17 -17.48 -10.91
C LEU A 10 -6.10 -16.67 -11.80
N LEU A 11 -5.60 -16.11 -12.90
CA LEU A 11 -6.42 -15.36 -13.85
C LEU A 11 -7.55 -16.22 -14.43
N GLU A 12 -7.27 -17.48 -14.80
CA GLU A 12 -8.28 -18.44 -15.27
C GLU A 12 -9.36 -18.68 -14.21
N LYS A 13 -8.98 -18.82 -12.93
CA LYS A 13 -9.94 -18.95 -11.83
C LYS A 13 -10.77 -17.69 -11.63
N LEU A 14 -10.15 -16.51 -11.66
CA LEU A 14 -10.86 -15.24 -11.50
C LEU A 14 -11.84 -15.02 -12.66
N GLN A 15 -11.43 -15.35 -13.88
CA GLN A 15 -12.28 -15.31 -15.06
C GLN A 15 -13.46 -16.27 -14.93
N TRP A 16 -13.22 -17.50 -14.49
CA TRP A 16 -14.29 -18.47 -14.24
C TRP A 16 -15.30 -17.99 -13.19
N VAL A 17 -14.83 -17.42 -12.06
CA VAL A 17 -15.72 -16.82 -11.05
C VAL A 17 -16.52 -15.66 -11.63
N ALA A 18 -15.89 -14.79 -12.45
CA ALA A 18 -16.57 -13.69 -13.10
C ALA A 18 -17.69 -14.17 -14.05
N GLU A 19 -17.45 -15.25 -14.78
CA GLU A 19 -18.44 -15.89 -15.66
C GLU A 19 -19.62 -16.49 -14.87
N CYS A 20 -19.34 -17.20 -13.76
CA CYS A 20 -20.39 -17.70 -12.89
C CYS A 20 -21.27 -16.58 -12.32
N LEU A 21 -20.67 -15.48 -11.87
CA LEU A 21 -21.41 -14.32 -11.37
C LEU A 21 -22.20 -13.63 -12.48
N LYS A 22 -21.65 -13.51 -13.68
CA LYS A 22 -22.36 -12.97 -14.85
C LYS A 22 -23.63 -13.75 -15.15
N GLU A 23 -23.54 -15.08 -15.20
CA GLU A 23 -24.68 -15.95 -15.50
C GLU A 23 -25.72 -15.96 -14.38
N ALA A 24 -25.28 -16.03 -13.12
CA ALA A 24 -26.17 -16.07 -11.97
C ALA A 24 -26.89 -14.74 -11.72
N GLU A 25 -26.19 -13.62 -11.92
CA GLU A 25 -26.70 -12.28 -11.59
C GLU A 25 -27.22 -11.52 -12.83
N GLY A 26 -26.93 -11.97 -14.06
CA GLY A 26 -27.46 -11.40 -15.29
C GLY A 26 -26.72 -10.14 -15.80
N TRP A 27 -25.41 -10.04 -15.56
CA TRP A 27 -24.59 -8.92 -16.04
C TRP A 27 -24.32 -9.00 -17.55
N ALA A 28 -24.19 -7.85 -18.21
CA ALA A 28 -23.95 -7.78 -19.66
C ALA A 28 -22.60 -8.40 -20.07
N TRP A 29 -21.57 -8.17 -19.27
CA TRP A 29 -20.22 -8.67 -19.49
C TRP A 29 -19.51 -8.97 -18.16
N CYS A 30 -18.38 -9.67 -18.23
CA CYS A 30 -17.57 -9.96 -17.06
C CYS A 30 -16.08 -10.02 -17.39
N ALA A 31 -15.22 -9.80 -16.40
CA ALA A 31 -13.78 -9.99 -16.55
C ALA A 31 -13.12 -10.46 -15.25
N GLY A 32 -12.25 -11.46 -15.36
CA GLY A 32 -11.24 -11.78 -14.35
C GLY A 32 -9.98 -10.97 -14.59
N ARG A 33 -9.48 -10.27 -13.56
CA ARG A 33 -8.28 -9.42 -13.64
C ARG A 33 -7.38 -9.63 -12.44
N MET A 34 -6.08 -9.40 -12.60
CA MET A 34 -5.15 -9.45 -11.46
C MET A 34 -5.38 -8.30 -10.47
N GLU A 35 -5.80 -7.14 -10.97
CA GLU A 35 -6.05 -5.94 -10.18
C GLU A 35 -7.50 -5.47 -10.35
N PRO A 36 -8.11 -4.85 -9.31
CA PRO A 36 -9.44 -4.28 -9.41
C PRO A 36 -9.46 -3.10 -10.38
N VAL A 37 -10.62 -2.83 -10.96
CA VAL A 37 -10.86 -1.60 -11.74
C VAL A 37 -10.65 -0.40 -10.81
N SER A 38 -9.73 0.47 -11.19
CA SER A 38 -9.47 1.72 -10.49
C SER A 38 -10.44 2.82 -10.91
N ARG A 39 -10.84 3.68 -9.97
CA ARG A 39 -11.57 4.94 -10.26
C ARG A 39 -10.65 6.03 -10.85
N TYR A 40 -9.36 5.75 -11.01
CA TYR A 40 -8.32 6.68 -11.46
C TYR A 40 -7.34 5.99 -12.43
N GLY A 41 -6.68 6.76 -13.27
CA GLY A 41 -5.67 6.27 -14.22
C GLY A 41 -6.28 5.62 -15.46
N GLU A 42 -5.51 4.74 -16.12
CA GLU A 42 -5.85 4.14 -17.42
C GLU A 42 -7.21 3.41 -17.43
N ASP A 43 -7.60 2.82 -16.31
CA ASP A 43 -8.91 2.15 -16.18
C ASP A 43 -10.09 3.11 -16.43
N THR A 44 -9.92 4.41 -16.19
CA THR A 44 -11.00 5.40 -16.41
C THR A 44 -11.30 5.66 -17.88
N GLU A 45 -10.39 5.29 -18.78
CA GLU A 45 -10.57 5.39 -20.23
C GLU A 45 -11.48 4.29 -20.76
N VAL A 46 -11.42 3.11 -20.14
CA VAL A 46 -12.13 1.90 -20.58
C VAL A 46 -13.38 1.65 -19.74
N TYR A 47 -13.31 1.93 -18.45
CA TYR A 47 -14.31 1.57 -17.46
C TYR A 47 -14.88 2.80 -16.75
N ARG A 48 -16.17 2.72 -16.42
CA ARG A 48 -16.83 3.62 -15.47
C ARG A 48 -17.47 2.75 -14.39
N ILE A 49 -17.03 2.93 -13.14
CA ILE A 49 -17.64 2.26 -11.99
C ILE A 49 -18.87 3.08 -11.60
N GLN A 50 -20.05 2.49 -11.72
CA GLN A 50 -21.29 3.12 -11.26
C GLN A 50 -21.34 3.14 -9.74
N ASP A 51 -22.02 4.15 -9.20
CA ASP A 51 -22.28 4.18 -7.77
C ASP A 51 -23.24 3.06 -7.41
N GLU A 52 -22.93 2.39 -6.32
CA GLU A 52 -23.68 1.25 -5.85
C GLU A 52 -25.05 1.73 -5.34
N PRO A 53 -26.17 1.20 -5.87
CA PRO A 53 -27.50 1.64 -5.47
C PRO A 53 -27.79 1.21 -4.04
N ASP A 54 -28.65 1.95 -3.34
CA ASP A 54 -29.07 1.58 -1.98
C ASP A 54 -29.76 0.21 -1.98
N ALA A 55 -29.35 -0.67 -1.05
CA ALA A 55 -29.88 -2.02 -0.92
C ALA A 55 -31.41 -2.03 -0.80
N VAL A 56 -32.06 -2.98 -1.50
CA VAL A 56 -33.53 -3.12 -1.50
C VAL A 56 -33.92 -4.39 -0.75
N TYR A 57 -34.26 -4.23 0.52
CA TYR A 57 -34.74 -5.30 1.40
C TYR A 57 -36.22 -5.60 1.16
N THR A 58 -36.60 -6.87 1.24
CA THR A 58 -38.00 -7.27 1.42
C THR A 58 -38.42 -7.07 2.87
N GLU A 59 -39.73 -6.99 3.14
CA GLU A 59 -40.24 -6.92 4.51
C GLU A 59 -39.77 -8.12 5.36
N GLN A 60 -39.67 -9.31 4.77
CA GLN A 60 -39.20 -10.50 5.45
C GLN A 60 -37.70 -10.44 5.79
N GLU A 61 -36.87 -9.94 4.87
CA GLU A 61 -35.44 -9.77 5.12
C GLU A 61 -35.18 -8.69 6.16
N GLN A 62 -35.94 -7.58 6.13
CA GLN A 62 -35.82 -6.54 7.15
C GLN A 62 -36.18 -7.08 8.54
N GLN A 63 -37.29 -7.80 8.66
CA GLN A 63 -37.67 -8.47 9.92
C GLN A 63 -36.59 -9.45 10.38
N ARG A 64 -36.03 -10.23 9.45
CA ARG A 64 -34.99 -11.21 9.77
C ARG A 64 -33.68 -10.56 10.21
N LEU A 65 -33.31 -9.43 9.61
CA LEU A 65 -32.16 -8.63 10.04
C LEU A 65 -32.40 -8.05 11.43
N ASP A 66 -33.57 -7.48 11.69
CA ASP A 66 -33.92 -6.93 13.00
C ASP A 66 -33.84 -8.04 14.08
N GLU A 67 -34.37 -9.24 13.80
CA GLU A 67 -34.26 -10.41 14.70
C GLU A 67 -32.80 -10.87 14.92
N LEU A 68 -32.00 -10.96 13.84
CA LEU A 68 -30.60 -11.38 13.91
C LEU A 68 -29.76 -10.35 14.68
N GLN A 69 -30.05 -9.07 14.52
CA GLN A 69 -29.40 -7.97 15.23
C GLN A 69 -29.70 -8.05 16.73
N GLU A 70 -30.97 -8.26 17.11
CA GLU A 70 -31.36 -8.44 18.52
C GLU A 70 -30.67 -9.64 19.16
N LEU A 71 -30.64 -10.79 18.46
CA LEU A 71 -29.96 -11.99 18.94
C LEU A 71 -28.44 -11.82 19.05
N TYR A 72 -27.83 -11.08 18.13
CA TYR A 72 -26.40 -10.77 18.17
C TYR A 72 -26.05 -9.85 19.35
N ASP A 73 -26.88 -8.83 19.60
CA ASP A 73 -26.71 -7.91 20.73
C ASP A 73 -26.89 -8.61 22.09
N GLU A 74 -27.75 -9.62 22.17
CA GLU A 74 -27.94 -10.48 23.35
C GLU A 74 -26.81 -11.50 23.52
N ASN A 75 -26.24 -12.02 22.42
CA ASN A 75 -25.18 -13.03 22.40
C ASN A 75 -23.80 -12.39 22.14
N GLN A 76 -23.29 -11.64 23.11
CA GLN A 76 -22.02 -10.91 23.02
C GLN A 76 -20.76 -11.80 23.17
N THR A 77 -20.84 -13.08 22.81
CA THR A 77 -19.72 -14.03 22.89
C THR A 77 -19.39 -14.60 21.53
N ALA A 78 -18.11 -14.51 21.12
CA ALA A 78 -17.62 -15.13 19.90
C ALA A 78 -17.81 -16.65 19.97
N SER A 79 -18.76 -17.15 19.19
CA SER A 79 -19.19 -18.55 19.16
C SER A 79 -19.59 -18.95 17.74
N ASP A 80 -19.64 -20.26 17.47
CA ASP A 80 -20.12 -20.78 16.18
C ASP A 80 -21.54 -20.27 15.83
N GLU A 81 -22.34 -19.95 16.85
CA GLU A 81 -23.69 -19.40 16.70
C GLU A 81 -23.65 -17.95 16.19
N THR A 82 -22.77 -17.10 16.73
CA THR A 82 -22.60 -15.71 16.25
C THR A 82 -22.00 -15.65 14.85
N ASP A 83 -21.06 -16.54 14.52
CA ASP A 83 -20.48 -16.63 13.17
C ASP A 83 -21.54 -17.02 12.12
N THR A 84 -22.46 -17.90 12.51
CA THR A 84 -23.61 -18.29 11.68
C THR A 84 -24.56 -17.12 11.47
N MET A 85 -24.81 -16.32 12.50
CA MET A 85 -25.65 -15.13 12.41
C MET A 85 -25.02 -14.06 11.50
N GLU A 86 -23.73 -13.78 11.64
CA GLU A 86 -22.99 -12.85 10.77
C GLU A 86 -23.04 -13.29 9.31
N SER A 87 -22.84 -14.59 9.06
CA SER A 87 -22.94 -15.17 7.71
C SER A 87 -24.34 -15.02 7.11
N GLU A 88 -25.39 -15.13 7.94
CA GLU A 88 -26.79 -14.95 7.50
C GLU A 88 -27.08 -13.48 7.19
N ILE A 89 -26.60 -12.55 8.03
CA ILE A 89 -26.71 -11.09 7.81
C ILE A 89 -26.03 -10.71 6.49
N GLU A 90 -24.76 -11.12 6.31
CA GLU A 90 -24.00 -10.83 5.08
C GLU A 90 -24.70 -11.39 3.84
N ALA A 91 -25.29 -12.59 3.92
CA ALA A 91 -26.04 -13.18 2.82
C ALA A 91 -27.31 -12.37 2.47
N ILE A 92 -28.05 -11.89 3.48
CA ILE A 92 -29.23 -11.05 3.29
C ILE A 92 -28.83 -9.70 2.68
N GLU A 93 -27.80 -9.05 3.20
CA GLU A 93 -27.28 -7.78 2.68
C GLU A 93 -26.81 -7.93 1.23
N CYS A 94 -26.03 -8.98 0.93
CA CYS A 94 -25.61 -9.26 -0.44
C CYS A 94 -26.80 -9.47 -1.39
N ALA A 95 -27.84 -10.20 -0.96
CA ALA A 95 -29.03 -10.43 -1.75
C ALA A 95 -29.84 -9.14 -2.00
N ALA A 96 -29.98 -8.29 -0.97
CA ALA A 96 -30.66 -7.00 -1.06
C ALA A 96 -29.88 -6.02 -1.96
N GLN A 97 -28.56 -6.00 -1.82
CA GLN A 97 -27.65 -5.20 -2.65
C GLN A 97 -27.71 -5.63 -4.11
N LEU A 98 -27.69 -6.94 -4.38
CA LEU A 98 -27.91 -7.47 -5.72
C LEU A 98 -29.26 -7.02 -6.26
N ARG A 99 -30.35 -7.16 -5.49
CA ARG A 99 -31.70 -6.77 -5.92
C ARG A 99 -31.81 -5.29 -6.31
N ALA A 100 -31.05 -4.41 -5.65
CA ALA A 100 -31.01 -2.99 -5.96
C ALA A 100 -30.49 -2.70 -7.38
N TRP A 101 -29.62 -3.56 -7.92
CA TRP A 101 -29.22 -3.50 -9.32
C TRP A 101 -30.37 -3.96 -10.23
N THR A 102 -31.04 -3.00 -10.87
CA THR A 102 -32.14 -3.28 -11.81
C THR A 102 -31.65 -4.06 -13.04
N LEU A 103 -32.55 -4.77 -13.71
CA LEU A 103 -32.23 -5.51 -14.95
C LEU A 103 -31.64 -4.59 -16.02
N GLU A 104 -32.08 -3.33 -16.09
CA GLU A 104 -31.54 -2.34 -17.01
C GLU A 104 -30.09 -1.96 -16.67
N MET A 105 -29.79 -1.70 -15.40
CA MET A 105 -28.43 -1.40 -14.95
C MET A 105 -27.48 -2.58 -15.19
N ARG A 106 -27.93 -3.80 -14.92
CA ARG A 106 -27.14 -5.03 -15.18
C ARG A 106 -26.93 -5.28 -16.67
N ALA A 107 -27.90 -4.90 -17.52
CA ALA A 107 -27.78 -5.02 -18.98
C ALA A 107 -26.80 -3.99 -19.60
N GLN A 108 -26.46 -2.92 -18.89
CA GLN A 108 -25.51 -1.88 -19.33
C GLN A 108 -24.15 -1.97 -18.63
N SER A 109 -24.02 -2.88 -17.66
CA SER A 109 -22.85 -2.97 -16.78
C SER A 109 -22.36 -4.40 -16.68
N GLY A 110 -21.12 -4.55 -16.21
CA GLY A 110 -20.46 -5.81 -16.00
C GLY A 110 -20.03 -6.01 -14.56
N VAL A 111 -19.55 -7.23 -14.31
CA VAL A 111 -18.93 -7.63 -13.06
C VAL A 111 -17.44 -7.92 -13.30
N VAL A 112 -16.58 -7.34 -12.48
CA VAL A 112 -15.13 -7.57 -12.51
C VAL A 112 -14.70 -8.28 -11.24
N VAL A 113 -13.95 -9.38 -11.40
CA VAL A 113 -13.44 -10.17 -10.29
C VAL A 113 -11.92 -10.08 -10.29
N SER A 114 -11.36 -9.73 -9.14
CA SER A 114 -9.91 -9.60 -8.97
C SER A 114 -9.41 -10.25 -7.68
N TRP A 115 -8.09 -10.37 -7.54
CA TRP A 115 -7.46 -10.94 -6.35
C TRP A 115 -6.63 -9.89 -5.63
N ARG A 116 -7.02 -9.52 -4.41
CA ARG A 116 -6.33 -8.49 -3.64
C ARG A 116 -6.20 -8.91 -2.18
N HIS A 117 -5.00 -8.74 -1.62
CA HIS A 117 -4.70 -9.00 -0.20
C HIS A 117 -5.04 -10.41 0.31
N GLY A 118 -5.14 -11.42 -0.58
CA GLY A 118 -5.45 -12.80 -0.19
C GLY A 118 -6.93 -13.18 -0.34
N GLU A 119 -7.75 -12.27 -0.87
CA GLU A 119 -9.19 -12.45 -1.02
C GLU A 119 -9.65 -12.09 -2.44
N ILE A 120 -10.82 -12.61 -2.82
CA ILE A 120 -11.49 -12.29 -4.07
C ILE A 120 -12.24 -10.96 -3.89
N CYS A 121 -11.97 -9.99 -4.76
CA CYS A 121 -12.68 -8.72 -4.80
C CYS A 121 -13.63 -8.70 -6.00
N VAL A 122 -14.92 -8.51 -5.74
CA VAL A 122 -15.97 -8.46 -6.77
C VAL A 122 -16.46 -7.01 -6.90
N GLN A 123 -16.33 -6.44 -8.10
CA GLN A 123 -16.84 -5.11 -8.45
C GLN A 123 -18.01 -5.23 -9.42
N ARG A 124 -19.20 -4.87 -8.96
CA ARG A 124 -20.44 -4.85 -9.75
C ARG A 124 -20.67 -3.44 -10.31
N GLY A 125 -21.47 -3.34 -11.37
CA GLY A 125 -21.81 -2.03 -11.95
C GLY A 125 -20.70 -1.37 -12.76
N VAL A 126 -19.81 -2.15 -13.39
CA VAL A 126 -18.74 -1.59 -14.23
C VAL A 126 -19.25 -1.44 -15.66
N SER A 127 -19.45 -0.22 -16.17
CA SER A 127 -19.78 -0.01 -17.58
C SER A 127 -18.53 0.23 -18.43
N LEU A 128 -18.60 -0.15 -19.71
CA LEU A 128 -17.57 0.15 -20.71
C LEU A 128 -17.87 1.53 -21.32
N ARG A 129 -16.86 2.38 -21.50
CA ARG A 129 -17.05 3.64 -22.25
C ARG A 129 -17.15 3.35 -23.75
N GLU A 130 -18.17 3.89 -24.41
CA GLU A 130 -18.27 3.82 -25.88
C GLU A 130 -17.34 4.84 -26.53
N GLN A 131 -16.66 4.45 -27.62
CA GLN A 131 -15.68 5.28 -28.35
C GLN A 131 -16.28 6.56 -28.98
N SER A 132 -17.59 6.76 -28.96
CA SER A 132 -18.28 7.89 -29.61
C SER A 132 -18.55 9.12 -28.73
N GLU A 133 -18.22 9.11 -27.43
CA GLU A 133 -18.30 10.32 -26.57
C GLU A 133 -16.95 11.08 -26.53
N THR A 134 -16.27 11.19 -27.68
CA THR A 134 -15.04 11.99 -27.84
C THR A 134 -15.24 13.14 -28.81
N GLU A 135 -16.24 13.98 -28.55
CA GLU A 135 -16.34 15.33 -29.13
C GLU A 135 -16.69 16.36 -28.05
N ASP A 136 -15.94 16.34 -26.95
CA ASP A 136 -15.55 17.58 -26.29
C ASP A 136 -14.03 17.61 -26.34
N GLU A 137 -13.49 18.78 -26.72
CA GLU A 137 -12.09 18.98 -27.06
C GLU A 137 -11.15 18.13 -26.20
N PRO A 138 -10.26 17.32 -26.79
CA PRO A 138 -9.28 16.60 -25.99
C PRO A 138 -8.48 17.68 -25.26
N ALA A 139 -8.73 17.81 -23.95
CA ALA A 139 -7.68 18.28 -23.08
C ALA A 139 -6.51 17.37 -23.43
N GLN A 140 -5.50 17.92 -24.10
CA GLN A 140 -4.22 17.25 -24.26
C GLN A 140 -3.67 17.12 -22.86
N VAL A 141 -4.14 16.09 -22.14
CA VAL A 141 -3.43 15.57 -20.99
C VAL A 141 -2.18 15.00 -21.63
N PRO A 142 -0.99 15.58 -21.36
CA PRO A 142 0.21 15.00 -21.90
C PRO A 142 0.24 13.56 -21.40
N VAL A 143 0.24 12.59 -22.30
CA VAL A 143 0.69 11.25 -21.95
C VAL A 143 2.14 11.45 -21.54
N TYR A 144 2.35 11.64 -20.23
CA TYR A 144 3.68 11.60 -19.66
C TYR A 144 4.10 10.14 -19.75
N GLU A 145 4.69 9.76 -20.88
CA GLU A 145 5.60 8.62 -20.92
C GLU A 145 6.66 8.91 -19.87
N ARG A 146 6.45 8.37 -18.66
CA ARG A 146 7.43 8.47 -17.59
C ARG A 146 8.71 7.87 -18.13
N GLN A 147 9.76 8.68 -18.19
CA GLN A 147 11.05 8.19 -18.63
C GLN A 147 11.47 7.05 -17.70
N PRO A 148 11.99 5.93 -18.25
CA PRO A 148 12.40 4.81 -17.44
C PRO A 148 13.41 5.28 -16.39
N GLU A 149 13.06 5.10 -15.12
CA GLU A 149 13.92 5.51 -14.02
C GLU A 149 14.94 4.41 -13.72
N PRO A 150 16.09 4.73 -13.09
CA PRO A 150 17.10 3.73 -12.74
C PRO A 150 16.55 2.55 -11.94
N VAL A 151 15.50 2.78 -11.13
CA VAL A 151 14.80 1.74 -10.38
C VAL A 151 14.16 0.70 -11.30
N ASP A 152 13.69 1.06 -12.48
CA ASP A 152 13.00 0.18 -13.43
C ASP A 152 13.95 -0.85 -14.08
N GLU A 153 15.26 -0.63 -14.02
CA GLU A 153 16.25 -1.62 -14.44
C GLU A 153 16.65 -2.62 -13.35
N ILE A 154 16.23 -2.37 -12.10
CA ILE A 154 16.48 -3.26 -10.98
C ILE A 154 15.54 -4.46 -11.06
N SER A 155 16.09 -5.66 -10.85
CA SER A 155 15.27 -6.88 -10.84
C SER A 155 14.25 -6.83 -9.70
N VAL A 156 13.02 -7.31 -9.94
CA VAL A 156 11.96 -7.35 -8.93
C VAL A 156 12.42 -8.03 -7.62
N PRO A 157 13.13 -9.18 -7.64
CA PRO A 157 13.63 -9.79 -6.41
C PRO A 157 14.57 -8.87 -5.61
N LEU A 158 15.50 -8.18 -6.28
CA LEU A 158 16.40 -7.25 -5.60
C LEU A 158 15.63 -6.03 -5.06
N LEU A 159 14.69 -5.50 -5.84
CA LEU A 159 13.83 -4.40 -5.41
C LEU A 159 13.06 -4.76 -4.14
N THR A 160 12.37 -5.90 -4.13
CA THR A 160 11.62 -6.40 -2.96
C THR A 160 12.50 -6.50 -1.72
N ARG A 161 13.67 -7.13 -1.85
CA ARG A 161 14.62 -7.27 -0.74
C ARG A 161 15.06 -5.90 -0.20
N MET A 162 15.45 -4.99 -1.09
CA MET A 162 15.93 -3.68 -0.69
C MET A 162 14.82 -2.77 -0.12
N CYS A 163 13.58 -2.89 -0.61
CA CYS A 163 12.44 -2.20 -0.01
C CYS A 163 12.16 -2.69 1.42
N ALA A 164 12.29 -4.00 1.66
CA ALA A 164 12.13 -4.57 2.99
C ALA A 164 13.22 -4.07 3.96
N GLU A 165 14.49 -4.02 3.53
CA GLU A 165 15.60 -3.44 4.31
C GLU A 165 15.35 -1.98 4.67
N ARG A 166 14.94 -1.18 3.67
CA ARG A 166 14.63 0.23 3.82
C ARG A 166 13.50 0.42 4.83
N THR A 167 12.42 -0.35 4.69
CA THR A 167 11.29 -0.31 5.61
C THR A 167 11.73 -0.60 7.04
N LEU A 168 12.41 -1.72 7.31
CA LEU A 168 12.91 -2.05 8.66
C LEU A 168 13.80 -0.95 9.24
N SER A 169 14.66 -0.36 8.40
CA SER A 169 15.55 0.74 8.81
C SER A 169 14.76 2.00 9.20
N VAL A 170 13.71 2.35 8.45
CA VAL A 170 12.84 3.48 8.79
C VAL A 170 11.99 3.19 10.02
N GLN A 171 11.50 1.95 10.19
CA GLN A 171 10.83 1.52 11.43
C GLN A 171 11.74 1.75 12.64
N ALA A 172 12.98 1.29 12.57
CA ALA A 172 13.95 1.45 13.66
C ALA A 172 14.34 2.92 13.90
N ALA A 173 14.40 3.75 12.85
CA ALA A 173 14.66 5.18 12.98
C ALA A 173 13.47 5.96 13.58
N LEU A 174 12.23 5.65 13.18
CA LEU A 174 11.03 6.27 13.73
C LEU A 174 10.86 5.93 15.22
N MET A 175 11.16 4.70 15.60
CA MET A 175 11.14 4.24 16.99
C MET A 175 12.03 5.10 17.91
N GLN A 176 13.17 5.59 17.39
CA GLN A 176 14.07 6.48 18.13
C GLN A 176 13.57 7.93 18.23
N GLN A 177 12.46 8.29 17.58
CA GLN A 177 11.86 9.63 17.59
C GLN A 177 10.38 9.59 18.00
N PRO A 178 10.07 9.29 19.30
CA PRO A 178 8.69 9.01 19.74
C PRO A 178 7.69 10.13 19.49
N GLU A 179 8.12 11.39 19.55
CA GLU A 179 7.26 12.54 19.27
C GLU A 179 6.76 12.55 17.82
N LYS A 180 7.64 12.21 16.87
CA LYS A 180 7.28 12.11 15.44
C LYS A 180 6.42 10.88 15.17
N SER A 181 6.69 9.78 15.88
CA SER A 181 5.86 8.57 15.82
C SER A 181 4.42 8.85 16.28
N LEU A 182 4.26 9.50 17.44
CA LEU A 182 2.95 9.91 17.93
C LEU A 182 2.27 10.93 17.03
N ALA A 183 3.00 11.90 16.48
CA ALA A 183 2.44 12.85 15.53
C ALA A 183 1.95 12.16 14.26
N LEU A 184 2.68 11.17 13.75
CA LEU A 184 2.27 10.36 12.60
C LEU A 184 1.00 9.56 12.92
N LEU A 185 0.97 8.88 14.07
CA LEU A 185 -0.22 8.15 14.53
C LEU A 185 -1.43 9.09 14.64
N ALA A 186 -1.27 10.23 15.30
CA ALA A 186 -2.33 11.21 15.48
C ALA A 186 -2.83 11.74 14.13
N TRP A 187 -1.93 12.04 13.18
CA TRP A 187 -2.29 12.44 11.83
C TRP A 187 -3.08 11.35 11.10
N THR A 188 -2.63 10.09 11.17
CA THR A 188 -3.35 8.95 10.59
C THR A 188 -4.75 8.80 11.20
N LEU A 189 -4.89 8.89 12.52
CA LEU A 189 -6.19 8.85 13.18
C LEU A 189 -7.08 10.04 12.80
N CYS A 190 -6.51 11.24 12.70
CA CYS A 190 -7.22 12.44 12.27
C CYS A 190 -7.73 12.32 10.84
N LEU A 191 -6.97 11.73 9.92
CA LEU A 191 -7.47 11.47 8.56
C LEU A 191 -8.70 10.54 8.60
N ASN A 192 -8.67 9.49 9.41
CA ASN A 192 -9.82 8.59 9.53
C ASN A 192 -11.06 9.28 10.14
N VAL A 193 -10.87 10.23 11.06
CA VAL A 193 -11.97 10.91 11.76
C VAL A 193 -12.50 12.13 10.99
N PHE A 194 -11.61 12.92 10.37
CA PHE A 194 -11.94 14.23 9.81
C PHE A 194 -11.96 14.27 8.27
N SER A 195 -11.59 13.18 7.58
CA SER A 195 -11.73 13.08 6.12
C SER A 195 -12.91 12.19 5.73
N SER A 196 -13.47 12.39 4.54
CA SER A 196 -14.68 11.69 4.06
C SER A 196 -14.38 10.23 3.70
N GLY A 197 -14.40 9.36 4.71
CA GLY A 197 -14.32 7.91 4.55
C GLY A 197 -15.16 7.22 5.63
N ALA A 198 -16.45 7.52 5.69
CA ALA A 198 -17.37 6.90 6.63
C ALA A 198 -18.05 5.69 6.00
N TYR A 199 -17.94 4.51 6.63
CA TYR A 199 -19.07 3.64 6.93
C TYR A 199 -18.82 2.93 8.29
N ASN A 200 -19.45 3.53 9.31
CA ASN A 200 -19.75 3.21 10.73
C ASN A 200 -18.86 2.28 11.61
N ARG A 201 -18.03 2.86 12.51
CA ARG A 201 -17.27 2.13 13.56
C ARG A 201 -16.98 3.00 14.83
N PRO A 202 -17.20 2.54 16.09
CA PRO A 202 -16.96 3.35 17.29
C PRO A 202 -15.48 3.57 17.70
N ALA A 203 -14.56 2.72 17.27
CA ALA A 203 -13.12 3.02 17.11
C ALA A 203 -12.49 1.83 16.39
N GLN A 204 -11.94 2.02 15.19
CA GLN A 204 -11.28 0.92 14.49
C GLN A 204 -9.95 1.34 13.88
N ILE A 205 -8.90 0.79 14.49
CA ILE A 205 -7.50 0.99 14.15
C ILE A 205 -6.95 -0.41 13.81
N SER A 206 -6.57 -0.64 12.56
CA SER A 206 -5.89 -1.88 12.17
C SER A 206 -4.42 -1.58 11.90
N LEU A 207 -3.52 -2.18 12.69
CA LEU A 207 -2.08 -2.10 12.50
C LEU A 207 -1.59 -3.36 11.81
N ASN A 208 -1.22 -3.24 10.54
CA ASN A 208 -0.66 -4.35 9.77
C ASN A 208 0.86 -4.37 9.92
N CYS A 209 1.37 -4.98 10.99
CA CYS A 209 2.80 -5.15 11.16
C CYS A 209 3.33 -6.24 10.21
N LYS A 210 4.04 -5.85 9.15
CA LYS A 210 4.62 -6.77 8.15
C LYS A 210 5.94 -7.42 8.60
N HIS A 211 6.21 -7.47 9.90
CA HIS A 211 7.54 -7.79 10.43
C HIS A 211 8.09 -9.13 9.92
N TYR A 212 7.26 -10.18 9.84
CA TYR A 212 7.66 -11.48 9.27
C TYR A 212 8.05 -11.38 7.79
N SER A 213 7.20 -10.78 6.96
CA SER A 213 7.47 -10.64 5.52
C SER A 213 8.68 -9.75 5.25
N LEU A 214 8.79 -8.63 5.98
CA LEU A 214 9.93 -7.73 5.88
C LEU A 214 11.23 -8.42 6.26
N THR A 215 11.25 -9.17 7.37
CA THR A 215 12.47 -9.85 7.83
C THR A 215 12.84 -11.03 6.92
N LYS A 216 11.85 -11.73 6.36
CA LYS A 216 12.08 -12.79 5.38
C LYS A 216 12.72 -12.25 4.10
N ASP A 217 12.30 -11.07 3.65
CA ASP A 217 12.73 -10.51 2.38
C ASP A 217 13.96 -9.60 2.52
N ALA A 218 14.17 -8.96 3.67
CA ALA A 218 15.32 -8.09 3.92
C ALA A 218 16.66 -8.85 3.74
N PRO A 219 17.64 -8.29 3.01
CA PRO A 219 18.94 -8.89 2.83
C PRO A 219 19.66 -9.23 4.14
N SER A 220 19.56 -8.36 5.15
CA SER A 220 20.17 -8.61 6.47
C SER A 220 19.34 -9.55 7.35
N GLY A 221 18.07 -9.73 7.01
CA GLY A 221 17.10 -10.57 7.73
C GLY A 221 17.07 -10.32 9.23
N GLU A 222 16.98 -11.39 10.01
CA GLU A 222 16.94 -11.33 11.49
C GLU A 222 18.26 -10.87 12.13
N SER A 223 19.35 -10.84 11.36
CA SER A 223 20.67 -10.40 11.85
C SER A 223 20.93 -8.91 11.62
N GLY A 224 20.04 -8.23 10.89
CA GLY A 224 20.15 -6.82 10.59
C GLY A 224 20.08 -5.94 11.83
N VAL A 225 20.83 -4.83 11.81
CA VAL A 225 20.89 -3.87 12.93
C VAL A 225 19.49 -3.33 13.23
N ALA A 226 18.71 -3.00 12.20
CA ALA A 226 17.36 -2.50 12.34
C ALA A 226 16.43 -3.51 13.04
N PHE A 227 16.40 -4.76 12.57
CA PHE A 227 15.57 -5.81 13.16
C PHE A 227 15.98 -6.12 14.60
N VAL A 228 17.28 -6.25 14.88
CA VAL A 228 17.79 -6.51 16.23
C VAL A 228 17.40 -5.39 17.18
N THR A 229 17.49 -4.14 16.72
CA THR A 229 17.10 -2.95 17.51
C THR A 229 15.60 -2.95 17.81
N LEU A 230 14.75 -3.20 16.82
CA LEU A 230 13.30 -3.31 17.00
C LEU A 230 12.93 -4.46 17.95
N SER A 231 13.56 -5.63 17.78
CA SER A 231 13.30 -6.81 18.61
C SER A 231 13.70 -6.62 20.07
N GLN A 232 14.83 -5.95 20.32
CA GLN A 232 15.28 -5.65 21.67
C GLN A 232 14.33 -4.67 22.36
N GLU A 233 13.91 -3.62 21.66
CA GLU A 233 12.96 -2.66 22.21
C GLU A 233 11.58 -3.27 22.43
N GLY A 234 11.11 -4.12 21.50
CA GLY A 234 9.87 -4.87 21.67
C GLY A 234 9.89 -5.73 22.93
N LYS A 235 10.95 -6.50 23.16
CA LYS A 235 11.13 -7.30 24.40
C LYS A 235 11.17 -6.43 25.64
N ARG A 236 11.82 -5.27 25.58
CA ARG A 236 11.88 -4.32 26.71
C ARG A 236 10.48 -3.78 27.02
N LEU A 237 9.73 -3.38 26.01
CA LEU A 237 8.38 -2.84 26.14
C LEU A 237 7.37 -3.90 26.60
N GLU A 238 7.54 -5.15 26.19
CA GLU A 238 6.73 -6.27 26.67
C GLU A 238 6.76 -6.40 28.20
N THR A 239 7.90 -6.08 28.84
CA THR A 239 8.00 -6.09 30.32
C THR A 239 7.20 -4.99 31.02
N LEU A 240 6.71 -3.98 30.28
CA LEU A 240 5.85 -2.93 30.81
C LEU A 240 4.37 -3.33 30.79
N LEU A 241 4.01 -4.39 30.06
CA LEU A 241 2.62 -4.79 29.91
C LEU A 241 2.10 -5.38 31.23
N PRO A 242 0.94 -4.91 31.75
CA PRO A 242 0.39 -5.42 32.99
C PRO A 242 -0.02 -6.90 32.90
N GLU A 243 -0.14 -7.58 34.02
CA GLU A 243 -0.69 -8.94 34.04
C GLU A 243 -2.14 -8.95 33.52
N GLY A 244 -2.49 -9.92 32.67
CA GLY A 244 -3.84 -10.04 32.10
C GLY A 244 -4.16 -9.07 30.96
N TRP A 245 -3.19 -8.29 30.47
CA TRP A 245 -3.41 -7.26 29.43
C TRP A 245 -4.03 -7.76 28.14
N THR A 246 -3.85 -9.04 27.80
CA THR A 246 -4.44 -9.66 26.60
C THR A 246 -5.94 -9.95 26.74
N GLN A 247 -6.47 -9.98 27.96
CA GLN A 247 -7.88 -10.31 28.25
C GLN A 247 -8.67 -9.10 28.76
N ASP A 248 -8.01 -8.11 29.34
CA ASP A 248 -8.64 -6.93 29.92
C ASP A 248 -7.90 -5.65 29.52
N PHE A 249 -8.52 -4.86 28.65
CA PHE A 249 -7.95 -3.58 28.18
C PHE A 249 -7.84 -2.55 29.30
N THR A 250 -8.65 -2.63 30.36
CA THR A 250 -8.66 -1.64 31.44
C THR A 250 -7.34 -1.65 32.23
N THR A 251 -6.58 -2.74 32.15
CA THR A 251 -5.22 -2.84 32.69
C THR A 251 -4.31 -1.73 32.16
N PHE A 252 -4.50 -1.27 30.91
CA PHE A 252 -3.73 -0.17 30.33
C PHE A 252 -3.98 1.18 31.05
N PHE A 253 -5.09 1.36 31.76
CA PHE A 253 -5.33 2.57 32.58
C PHE A 253 -4.37 2.71 33.76
N THR A 254 -3.65 1.63 34.10
CA THR A 254 -2.64 1.65 35.17
C THR A 254 -1.26 2.09 34.67
N LEU A 255 -1.06 2.15 33.34
CA LEU A 255 0.22 2.54 32.75
C LEU A 255 0.49 4.03 32.92
N SER A 256 1.75 4.38 33.13
CA SER A 256 2.16 5.78 33.10
C SER A 256 2.02 6.34 31.67
N ALA A 257 1.77 7.65 31.55
CA ALA A 257 1.70 8.31 30.24
C ALA A 257 2.97 8.09 29.40
N LYS A 258 4.13 7.97 30.07
CA LYS A 258 5.42 7.69 29.44
C LYS A 258 5.45 6.28 28.83
N ASP A 259 5.00 5.27 29.58
CA ASP A 259 5.02 3.88 29.12
C ASP A 259 4.01 3.64 28.00
N LEU A 260 2.81 4.22 28.13
CA LEU A 260 1.79 4.19 27.08
C LEU A 260 2.30 4.85 25.79
N THR A 261 2.97 6.00 25.91
CA THR A 261 3.59 6.69 24.77
C THR A 261 4.66 5.82 24.10
N ALA A 262 5.51 5.15 24.88
CA ALA A 262 6.56 4.29 24.34
C ALA A 262 5.96 3.09 23.58
N LEU A 263 4.91 2.46 24.12
CA LEU A 263 4.16 1.39 23.47
C LEU A 263 3.52 1.85 22.16
N LEU A 264 2.79 2.98 22.18
CA LEU A 264 2.17 3.55 20.98
C LEU A 264 3.20 3.91 19.91
N SER A 265 4.32 4.51 20.30
CA SER A 265 5.41 4.85 19.39
C SER A 265 5.99 3.63 18.70
N PHE A 266 6.22 2.55 19.46
CA PHE A 266 6.74 1.29 18.91
C PHE A 266 5.75 0.62 17.96
N CYS A 267 4.48 0.51 18.36
CA CYS A 267 3.43 -0.07 17.51
C CYS A 267 3.27 0.69 16.18
N THR A 268 3.33 2.02 16.24
CA THR A 268 3.26 2.88 15.04
C THR A 268 4.47 2.65 14.14
N ALA A 269 5.67 2.58 14.71
CA ALA A 269 6.88 2.25 13.94
C ALA A 269 6.77 0.89 13.25
N CYS A 270 6.36 -0.16 13.97
CA CYS A 270 6.21 -1.51 13.40
C CYS A 270 5.13 -1.62 12.31
N SER A 271 4.18 -0.68 12.26
CA SER A 271 3.13 -0.65 11.24
C SER A 271 3.54 -0.02 9.91
N LEU A 272 4.72 0.62 9.82
CA LEU A 272 5.16 1.22 8.55
C LEU A 272 5.41 0.14 7.49
N ASP A 273 4.93 0.37 6.28
CA ASP A 273 5.18 -0.45 5.10
C ASP A 273 5.69 0.45 3.96
N GLY A 274 6.92 0.22 3.53
CA GLY A 274 7.60 0.97 2.48
C GLY A 274 7.73 0.23 1.15
N MET A 275 7.03 -0.89 0.98
CA MET A 275 7.18 -1.74 -0.19
C MET A 275 6.77 -1.03 -1.49
N GLN A 276 7.67 -1.03 -2.48
CA GLN A 276 7.41 -0.51 -3.81
C GLN A 276 6.89 -1.62 -4.73
N MET A 277 5.85 -1.32 -5.49
CA MET A 277 5.26 -2.19 -6.50
C MET A 277 5.78 -1.85 -7.90
N ARG A 278 5.88 -2.86 -8.77
CA ARG A 278 6.23 -2.74 -10.18
C ARG A 278 5.05 -3.14 -11.06
N GLY A 279 4.59 -2.22 -11.91
CA GLY A 279 3.51 -2.43 -12.86
C GLY A 279 3.86 -1.95 -14.27
N ALA A 280 2.85 -1.83 -15.13
CA ALA A 280 3.02 -1.40 -16.53
C ALA A 280 3.63 0.01 -16.66
N GLY A 281 3.31 0.92 -15.74
CA GLY A 281 3.86 2.28 -15.66
C GLY A 281 5.20 2.42 -14.90
N GLY A 282 5.93 1.32 -14.70
CA GLY A 282 7.20 1.30 -13.97
C GLY A 282 7.05 1.03 -12.46
N THR A 283 8.06 1.43 -11.70
CA THR A 283 8.13 1.21 -10.25
C THR A 283 7.58 2.41 -9.49
N THR A 284 6.64 2.16 -8.58
CA THR A 284 6.09 3.19 -7.66
C THR A 284 7.17 3.86 -6.82
N ARG A 285 6.99 5.14 -6.44
CA ARG A 285 7.83 5.79 -5.42
C ARG A 285 7.60 5.17 -4.04
N SER A 286 8.54 5.34 -3.11
CA SER A 286 8.34 4.81 -1.77
C SER A 286 7.34 5.69 -1.01
N PRO A 287 6.32 5.09 -0.34
CA PRO A 287 5.43 5.86 0.52
C PRO A 287 6.15 6.47 1.73
N LEU A 288 7.39 6.05 2.01
CA LEU A 288 8.19 6.54 3.13
C LEU A 288 8.99 7.81 2.80
N ASP A 289 9.07 8.24 1.54
CA ASP A 289 9.96 9.34 1.13
C ASP A 289 9.80 10.61 1.99
N LYS A 290 8.56 11.08 2.20
CA LYS A 290 8.29 12.26 3.04
C LYS A 290 8.64 12.03 4.52
N LEU A 291 8.42 10.82 5.02
CA LEU A 291 8.72 10.45 6.40
C LEU A 291 10.23 10.40 6.63
N GLU A 292 10.99 9.86 5.67
CA GLU A 292 12.45 9.81 5.73
C GLU A 292 13.08 11.20 5.81
N ILE A 293 12.60 12.14 4.98
CA ILE A 293 13.02 13.54 5.05
C ILE A 293 12.71 14.12 6.43
N ALA A 294 11.48 13.92 6.93
CA ALA A 294 11.08 14.40 8.24
C ALA A 294 11.92 13.79 9.38
N LEU A 295 12.38 12.55 9.23
CA LEU A 295 13.23 11.87 10.22
C LEU A 295 14.71 12.24 10.13
N ALA A 296 15.13 12.99 9.10
CA ALA A 296 16.53 13.13 8.71
C ALA A 296 17.21 11.76 8.55
N PHE A 297 16.47 10.81 7.95
CA PHE A 297 16.86 9.42 7.81
C PHE A 297 17.96 9.25 6.76
N HIS A 298 18.90 8.35 7.04
CA HIS A 298 19.89 7.91 6.06
C HIS A 298 20.16 6.40 6.20
N LEU A 299 19.91 5.64 5.13
CA LEU A 299 19.93 4.17 5.18
C LEU A 299 21.27 3.58 5.68
N ARG A 300 22.40 4.23 5.41
CA ARG A 300 23.73 3.77 5.89
C ARG A 300 23.91 3.76 7.41
N ASP A 301 23.02 4.39 8.17
CA ASP A 301 23.05 4.25 9.64
C ASP A 301 22.57 2.86 10.10
N TRP A 302 21.89 2.11 9.21
CA TRP A 302 21.24 0.84 9.53
C TRP A 302 21.72 -0.32 8.66
N TRP A 303 22.19 -0.04 7.45
CA TRP A 303 22.53 -1.05 6.45
C TRP A 303 23.81 -0.73 5.68
N GLN A 304 24.54 -1.78 5.28
CA GLN A 304 25.76 -1.68 4.48
C GLN A 304 25.65 -2.53 3.20
N PRO A 305 25.98 -2.00 2.01
CA PRO A 305 25.98 -2.79 0.79
C PRO A 305 27.13 -3.80 0.78
N THR A 306 26.81 -5.10 0.76
CA THR A 306 27.79 -6.18 0.64
C THR A 306 27.72 -6.85 -0.73
N LYS A 307 28.77 -7.60 -1.08
CA LYS A 307 28.79 -8.48 -2.25
C LYS A 307 27.63 -9.45 -2.21
N ALA A 308 27.38 -10.07 -1.06
CA ALA A 308 26.36 -11.10 -0.89
C ALA A 308 24.93 -10.52 -0.99
N ASP A 309 24.70 -9.37 -0.39
CA ASP A 309 23.36 -8.85 -0.13
C ASP A 309 22.85 -7.89 -1.21
N PHE A 310 23.77 -7.21 -1.90
CA PHE A 310 23.43 -6.18 -2.88
C PHE A 310 24.11 -6.37 -4.23
N PHE A 311 25.45 -6.34 -4.28
CA PHE A 311 26.17 -6.26 -5.56
C PHE A 311 26.03 -7.52 -6.42
N THR A 312 25.85 -8.70 -5.81
CA THR A 312 25.55 -9.94 -6.56
C THR A 312 24.20 -9.87 -7.28
N GLY A 313 23.23 -9.10 -6.75
CA GLY A 313 21.93 -8.88 -7.37
C GLY A 313 21.97 -7.94 -8.59
N LEU A 314 23.05 -7.17 -8.76
CA LEU A 314 23.20 -6.21 -9.86
C LEU A 314 23.84 -6.85 -11.11
N LYS A 315 23.57 -6.28 -12.27
CA LYS A 315 24.34 -6.57 -13.49
C LYS A 315 25.71 -5.87 -13.40
N LYS A 316 26.74 -6.40 -14.05
CA LYS A 316 28.10 -5.80 -14.02
C LYS A 316 28.11 -4.30 -14.40
N PRO A 317 27.39 -3.84 -15.45
CA PRO A 317 27.30 -2.41 -15.76
C PRO A 317 26.69 -1.58 -14.61
N GLN A 318 25.72 -2.12 -13.87
CA GLN A 318 25.11 -1.45 -12.72
C GLN A 318 26.09 -1.33 -11.53
N ILE A 319 26.97 -2.32 -11.32
CA ILE A 319 28.04 -2.24 -10.32
C ILE A 319 29.04 -1.13 -10.68
N ILE A 320 29.41 -1.02 -11.96
CA ILE A 320 30.30 0.03 -12.47
C ILE A 320 29.63 1.40 -12.32
N ALA A 321 28.34 1.51 -12.64
CA ALA A 321 27.57 2.73 -12.46
C ALA A 321 27.52 3.15 -10.99
N ALA A 322 27.26 2.22 -10.07
CA ALA A 322 27.30 2.47 -8.63
C ALA A 322 28.67 3.00 -8.16
N LEU A 323 29.78 2.42 -8.65
CA LEU A 323 31.13 2.90 -8.35
C LEU A 323 31.36 4.33 -8.85
N ASN A 324 30.88 4.66 -10.05
CA ASN A 324 30.96 6.02 -10.57
C ASN A 324 30.09 7.00 -9.75
N GLU A 325 28.87 6.60 -9.40
CA GLU A 325 27.95 7.40 -8.59
C GLU A 325 28.53 7.70 -7.19
N ALA A 326 29.27 6.75 -6.62
CA ALA A 326 30.01 6.92 -5.38
C ALA A 326 31.31 7.75 -5.53
N GLY A 327 31.63 8.27 -6.71
CA GLY A 327 32.85 9.02 -7.00
C GLY A 327 34.12 8.15 -7.15
N LEU A 328 33.98 6.83 -7.16
CA LEU A 328 35.08 5.85 -7.22
C LEU A 328 35.44 5.49 -8.67
N THR A 329 35.62 6.49 -9.52
CA THR A 329 35.82 6.33 -10.97
C THR A 329 37.03 5.46 -11.34
N GLY A 330 38.09 5.47 -10.54
CA GLY A 330 39.24 4.57 -10.70
C GLY A 330 38.85 3.10 -10.53
N ALA A 331 38.14 2.78 -9.44
CA ALA A 331 37.64 1.44 -9.18
C ALA A 331 36.58 1.00 -10.21
N ALA A 332 35.78 1.94 -10.73
CA ALA A 332 34.85 1.67 -11.82
C ALA A 332 35.57 1.19 -13.09
N ARG A 333 36.68 1.85 -13.48
CA ARG A 333 37.53 1.45 -14.62
C ARG A 333 38.21 0.10 -14.41
N ASP A 334 38.62 -0.19 -13.18
CA ASP A 334 39.15 -1.51 -12.84
C ASP A 334 38.07 -2.59 -12.99
N ALA A 335 36.87 -2.33 -12.48
CA ALA A 335 35.71 -3.22 -12.56
C ALA A 335 35.30 -3.57 -14.01
N GLU A 336 35.50 -2.67 -14.98
CA GLU A 336 35.26 -2.95 -16.41
C GLU A 336 36.03 -4.17 -16.93
N LYS A 337 37.24 -4.41 -16.40
CA LYS A 337 38.13 -5.50 -16.84
C LYS A 337 37.97 -6.77 -16.00
N MET A 338 37.21 -6.71 -14.91
CA MET A 338 37.02 -7.81 -13.96
C MET A 338 35.84 -8.72 -14.32
N LYS A 339 35.75 -9.91 -13.72
CA LYS A 339 34.51 -10.69 -13.75
C LYS A 339 33.49 -10.05 -12.80
N LYS A 340 32.19 -10.29 -13.00
CA LYS A 340 31.11 -9.71 -12.15
C LYS A 340 31.35 -9.95 -10.66
N GLY A 341 31.75 -11.17 -10.28
CA GLY A 341 32.00 -11.53 -8.88
C GLY A 341 33.12 -10.72 -8.25
N ASP A 342 34.23 -10.52 -8.97
CA ASP A 342 35.37 -9.74 -8.46
C ASP A 342 35.05 -8.24 -8.45
N ALA A 343 34.27 -7.76 -9.42
CA ALA A 343 33.77 -6.38 -9.44
C ALA A 343 32.82 -6.10 -8.24
N ALA A 344 31.99 -7.08 -7.86
CA ALA A 344 31.13 -6.98 -6.69
C ALA A 344 31.92 -6.94 -5.37
N GLU A 345 33.01 -7.71 -5.29
CA GLU A 345 33.92 -7.71 -4.14
C GLU A 345 34.70 -6.41 -4.02
N LEU A 346 35.21 -5.90 -5.15
CA LEU A 346 35.85 -4.59 -5.22
C LEU A 346 34.87 -3.48 -4.78
N ALA A 347 33.61 -3.55 -5.22
CA ALA A 347 32.61 -2.55 -4.85
C ALA A 347 32.31 -2.55 -3.35
N GLU A 348 32.15 -3.73 -2.74
CA GLU A 348 32.01 -3.85 -1.28
C GLU A 348 33.20 -3.23 -0.55
N ASP A 349 34.44 -3.59 -0.93
CA ASP A 349 35.65 -3.07 -0.29
C ASP A 349 35.73 -1.54 -0.37
N LYS A 350 35.52 -0.97 -1.56
CA LYS A 350 35.67 0.46 -1.80
C LYS A 350 34.53 1.31 -1.23
N MET A 351 33.33 0.75 -1.08
CA MET A 351 32.17 1.47 -0.56
C MET A 351 31.93 1.27 0.93
N ARG A 352 32.77 0.46 1.60
CA ARG A 352 32.66 0.15 3.03
C ARG A 352 32.62 1.41 3.90
N ASP A 353 33.52 2.35 3.64
CA ASP A 353 33.74 3.53 4.48
C ASP A 353 33.05 4.81 3.97
N ASN A 354 32.27 4.71 2.89
CA ASN A 354 31.49 5.83 2.38
C ASN A 354 30.03 5.77 2.84
N ARG A 355 29.28 6.86 2.65
CA ARG A 355 27.83 6.90 2.91
C ARG A 355 26.99 6.73 1.64
N TRP A 356 27.54 6.15 0.58
CA TRP A 356 26.80 6.00 -0.68
C TRP A 356 25.62 5.03 -0.54
N VAL A 357 24.50 5.39 -1.15
CA VAL A 357 23.29 4.57 -1.28
C VAL A 357 22.77 4.81 -2.70
N PRO A 358 22.24 3.78 -3.40
CA PRO A 358 21.66 3.98 -4.72
C PRO A 358 20.59 5.08 -4.72
N VAL A 359 20.54 5.90 -5.77
CA VAL A 359 19.55 6.99 -5.90
C VAL A 359 18.12 6.55 -5.59
N TRP A 360 17.69 5.41 -6.12
CA TRP A 360 16.32 4.89 -5.97
C TRP A 360 15.98 4.38 -4.56
N MET A 361 16.95 4.34 -3.65
CA MET A 361 16.80 4.02 -2.23
C MET A 361 16.89 5.24 -1.32
N ARG A 362 16.97 6.45 -1.89
CA ARG A 362 16.96 7.70 -1.16
C ARG A 362 15.62 8.39 -1.38
N ALA A 363 15.12 9.06 -0.35
CA ALA A 363 14.05 10.02 -0.55
C ALA A 363 14.53 11.13 -1.51
N PRO A 364 13.69 11.64 -2.41
CA PRO A 364 14.03 12.78 -3.25
C PRO A 364 14.45 13.98 -2.39
N ASP A 365 15.55 14.64 -2.75
CA ASP A 365 15.94 15.89 -2.08
C ASP A 365 14.85 16.94 -2.30
N ALA A 366 14.42 17.62 -1.23
CA ALA A 366 13.35 18.63 -1.28
C ALA A 366 13.64 19.80 -2.25
N GLU A 367 14.89 19.99 -2.67
CA GLU A 367 15.31 21.02 -3.64
C GLU A 367 15.00 20.64 -5.09
N ASN A 368 14.79 19.35 -5.41
CA ASN A 368 14.45 18.90 -6.78
C ASN A 368 12.93 18.77 -7.02
N ASP A 369 12.08 18.97 -6.00
CA ASP A 369 10.61 18.87 -6.11
C ASP A 369 9.95 20.20 -6.56
N VAL A 370 10.74 21.28 -6.72
CA VAL A 370 10.23 22.60 -7.14
C VAL A 370 9.91 22.65 -8.65
N SER A 371 10.36 21.67 -9.45
CA SER A 371 10.06 21.68 -10.90
C SER A 371 8.64 21.25 -11.25
N ASP A 372 7.91 20.60 -10.33
CA ASP A 372 6.58 20.05 -10.61
C ASP A 372 5.44 20.82 -9.92
N THR A 373 5.75 21.85 -9.11
CA THR A 373 4.74 22.64 -8.38
C THR A 373 4.53 24.07 -8.88
N GLU A 374 5.31 24.57 -9.84
CA GLU A 374 5.18 25.97 -10.32
C GLU A 374 4.35 26.18 -11.61
N ASN A 375 3.71 25.16 -12.17
CA ASN A 375 2.95 25.32 -13.44
C ASN A 375 1.41 25.21 -13.32
N GLY A 376 0.84 25.62 -12.18
CA GLY A 376 -0.62 25.58 -11.96
C GLY A 376 -1.25 26.81 -11.30
N SER A 377 -0.51 27.90 -11.10
CA SER A 377 -1.07 29.12 -10.48
C SER A 377 -0.66 30.38 -11.25
N ALA A 378 -1.32 30.59 -12.39
CA ALA A 378 -1.50 31.92 -12.94
C ALA A 378 -2.83 31.97 -13.70
N ASP A 379 -3.58 33.03 -13.42
CA ASP A 379 -4.73 33.58 -14.16
C ASP A 379 -6.11 32.92 -14.01
N ALA A 380 -6.86 33.45 -13.04
CA ALA A 380 -8.22 33.95 -13.30
C ALA A 380 -8.59 35.07 -12.28
N ASP A 381 -7.94 36.22 -12.43
CA ASP A 381 -8.45 37.47 -11.85
C ASP A 381 -9.33 38.13 -12.92
N SER A 382 -10.65 37.99 -12.80
CA SER A 382 -11.60 38.75 -13.63
C SER A 382 -12.84 39.14 -12.83
N HIS A 383 -12.78 40.37 -12.33
CA HIS A 383 -13.87 41.33 -12.15
C HIS A 383 -15.33 40.82 -12.19
N HIS A 384 -15.99 40.85 -11.03
CA HIS A 384 -17.43 41.04 -10.97
C HIS A 384 -17.80 42.28 -10.17
N THR A 385 -18.12 43.33 -10.92
CA THR A 385 -18.76 44.55 -10.46
C THR A 385 -20.23 44.24 -10.12
N LEU A 386 -20.61 44.45 -8.86
CA LEU A 386 -22.00 44.38 -8.40
C LEU A 386 -22.82 45.55 -8.99
N PRO A 387 -24.09 45.34 -9.39
CA PRO A 387 -25.04 46.44 -9.53
C PRO A 387 -25.74 46.72 -8.20
N ASP A 388 -25.80 48.00 -7.84
CA ASP A 388 -26.62 48.55 -6.77
C ASP A 388 -28.11 48.20 -6.97
N ALA A 389 -28.77 47.81 -5.88
CA ALA A 389 -30.22 47.88 -5.76
C ALA A 389 -30.58 48.63 -4.47
N ALA A 390 -31.40 49.67 -4.67
CA ALA A 390 -32.07 50.49 -3.67
C ALA A 390 -33.16 49.73 -2.90
#